data_AF-A0A7X7YN95-F1
#
_entry.id   AF-A0A7X7YN95-F1
#
_cell.length_a   1.000
_cell.length_b   1.000
_cell.length_c   1.000
_cell.angle_alpha   90.00
_cell.angle_beta   90.00
_cell.angle_gamma   90.00
#
_symmetry.space_group_name_H-M   'P 1'
#
loop_
_entity.id
_entity.type
_entity.pdbx_description
1 polymer ?
#
loop_
_entity_poly.entity_id
_entity_poly.type
_entity_poly.pdbx_seq_one_letter_code
_entity_poly.pdbx_strand_id
1 'polypeptide(L)'
;MKKNLFLTGRKMCGKSTLIKREIEPYLYAVGGYFVQRLFCSGKKIGFKMVEVREQVDYTLNKEIDSISKETDLVVYLSESGRQESCIETFEKTGVAILERGYREGKKLVLMDELGRVEQHAPRFRNMVEMLLDAPIFVLGVLKKEKNPFLDGIRERDDLLVIDLDSWDYQEAVEKVREFLSETGLIDKS
;
A
#
# COMPACT_ATOMS: atom_id res chain seq x y z
N MET A 1 -18.46 1.16 12.52
CA MET A 1 -18.00 0.93 11.13
C MET A 1 -16.49 0.93 11.15
N LYS A 2 -15.85 -0.08 10.55
CA LYS A 2 -14.39 -0.18 10.52
C LYS A 2 -13.87 0.66 9.38
N LYS A 3 -13.14 1.74 9.67
CA LYS A 3 -12.60 2.66 8.65
C LYS A 3 -11.28 2.17 8.03
N ASN A 4 -10.71 1.14 8.62
CA ASN A 4 -9.43 0.58 8.22
C ASN A 4 -9.66 -0.84 7.68
N LEU A 5 -9.30 -1.08 6.41
CA LEU A 5 -9.33 -2.40 5.78
C LEU A 5 -7.95 -2.74 5.24
N PHE A 6 -7.44 -3.91 5.61
CA PHE A 6 -6.17 -4.41 5.08
C PHE A 6 -6.31 -5.82 4.51
N LEU A 7 -5.65 -6.06 3.38
CA LEU A 7 -5.47 -7.40 2.84
C LEU A 7 -4.18 -8.01 3.39
N THR A 8 -4.21 -9.29 3.71
CA THR A 8 -3.02 -10.09 4.02
C THR A 8 -3.06 -11.44 3.30
N GLY A 9 -1.99 -12.21 3.42
CA GLY A 9 -1.80 -13.49 2.73
C GLY A 9 -0.42 -13.60 2.07
N ARG A 10 -0.12 -14.78 1.51
CA ARG A 10 1.19 -15.09 0.91
C ARG A 10 1.60 -14.13 -0.20
N LYS A 11 2.90 -14.04 -0.49
CA LYS A 11 3.40 -13.23 -1.60
C LYS A 11 2.76 -13.69 -2.91
N MET A 12 2.42 -12.75 -3.80
CA MET A 12 1.83 -13.02 -5.12
C MET A 12 0.44 -13.67 -5.12
N CYS A 13 -0.34 -13.61 -4.03
CA CYS A 13 -1.74 -14.06 -4.04
C CYS A 13 -2.76 -13.05 -4.64
N GLY A 14 -2.29 -11.96 -5.25
CA GLY A 14 -3.16 -11.01 -5.95
C GLY A 14 -3.68 -9.82 -5.13
N LYS A 15 -3.21 -9.58 -3.90
CA LYS A 15 -3.66 -8.45 -3.04
C LYS A 15 -3.63 -7.09 -3.74
N SER A 16 -2.46 -6.65 -4.21
CA SER A 16 -2.32 -5.35 -4.88
C SER A 16 -3.06 -5.31 -6.22
N THR A 17 -3.25 -6.46 -6.87
CA THR A 17 -4.06 -6.58 -8.10
C THR A 17 -5.55 -6.39 -7.81
N LEU A 18 -6.06 -7.00 -6.73
CA LEU A 18 -7.43 -6.83 -6.27
C LEU A 18 -7.67 -5.36 -5.92
N ILE A 19 -6.82 -4.79 -5.06
CA ILE A 19 -6.95 -3.38 -4.65
C ILE A 19 -6.95 -2.48 -5.88
N LYS A 20 -5.93 -2.58 -6.75
CA LYS A 20 -5.85 -1.76 -7.98
C LYS A 20 -7.15 -1.82 -8.76
N ARG A 21 -7.64 -3.03 -9.07
CA ARG A 21 -8.85 -3.22 -9.89
C ARG A 21 -10.07 -2.53 -9.30
N GLU A 22 -10.26 -2.58 -7.98
CA GLU A 22 -11.44 -2.01 -7.34
C GLU A 22 -11.34 -0.49 -7.13
N ILE A 23 -10.15 0.09 -6.96
CA ILE A 23 -9.99 1.53 -6.71
C ILE A 23 -9.72 2.36 -7.97
N GLU A 24 -9.28 1.72 -9.07
CA GLU A 24 -8.91 2.38 -10.32
C GLU A 24 -10.00 3.29 -10.93
N PRO A 25 -11.30 2.98 -10.84
CA PRO A 25 -12.36 3.90 -11.27
C PRO A 25 -12.48 5.19 -10.42
N TYR A 26 -11.83 5.23 -9.24
CA TYR A 26 -12.08 6.23 -8.19
C TYR A 26 -10.83 7.02 -7.80
N LEU A 27 -9.73 6.92 -8.56
CA LEU A 27 -8.42 7.47 -8.19
C LEU A 27 -8.43 8.98 -7.88
N TYR A 28 -9.35 9.74 -8.48
CA TYR A 28 -9.52 11.18 -8.21
C TYR A 28 -9.73 11.50 -6.72
N ALA A 29 -10.31 10.55 -5.95
CA ALA A 29 -10.60 10.69 -4.54
C ALA A 29 -9.76 9.75 -3.65
N VAL A 30 -8.75 9.09 -4.22
CA VAL A 30 -7.79 8.26 -3.50
C VAL A 30 -6.47 9.02 -3.36
N GLY A 31 -5.89 9.00 -2.16
CA GLY A 31 -4.52 9.41 -1.89
C GLY A 31 -3.67 8.21 -1.47
N GLY A 32 -2.42 8.46 -1.10
CA GLY A 32 -1.51 7.40 -0.64
C GLY A 32 -0.65 6.81 -1.75
N TYR A 33 -0.06 5.65 -1.48
CA TYR A 33 0.97 5.07 -2.33
C TYR A 33 0.71 3.60 -2.63
N PHE A 34 1.26 3.15 -3.75
CA PHE A 34 1.42 1.74 -4.07
C PHE A 34 2.89 1.36 -4.21
N VAL A 35 3.18 0.06 -4.11
CA VAL A 35 4.55 -0.46 -4.30
C VAL A 35 4.68 -1.07 -5.70
N GLN A 36 5.43 -0.40 -6.56
CA GLN A 36 5.73 -0.85 -7.92
C GLN A 36 6.91 -1.83 -7.91
N ARG A 37 6.75 -2.98 -8.56
CA ARG A 37 7.81 -3.97 -8.73
C ARG A 37 8.68 -3.58 -9.93
N LEU A 38 9.99 -3.50 -9.70
CA LEU A 38 10.97 -3.17 -10.73
C LEU A 38 11.63 -4.43 -11.27
N PHE A 39 11.69 -4.54 -12.59
CA PHE A 39 12.31 -5.63 -13.33
C PHE A 39 13.39 -5.09 -14.24
N CYS A 40 14.52 -5.80 -14.35
CA CYS A 40 15.58 -5.52 -15.30
C CYS A 40 15.97 -6.81 -16.00
N SER A 41 15.85 -6.82 -17.33
CA SER A 41 16.02 -8.02 -18.15
C SER A 41 15.15 -9.18 -17.64
N GLY A 42 13.89 -8.89 -17.29
CA GLY A 42 12.91 -9.86 -16.80
C GLY A 42 13.15 -10.39 -15.36
N LYS A 43 14.21 -9.94 -14.67
CA LYS A 43 14.46 -10.30 -13.26
C LYS A 43 13.94 -9.20 -12.34
N LYS A 44 13.19 -9.56 -11.31
CA LYS A 44 12.76 -8.61 -10.28
C LYS A 44 13.98 -8.14 -9.47
N ILE A 45 14.30 -6.86 -9.57
CA ILE A 45 15.47 -6.26 -8.93
C ILE A 45 15.11 -5.31 -7.79
N GLY A 46 13.85 -4.94 -7.62
CA GLY A 46 13.47 -4.09 -6.49
C GLY A 46 12.02 -3.68 -6.46
N PHE A 47 11.77 -2.72 -5.57
CA PHE A 47 10.47 -2.15 -5.28
C PHE A 47 10.62 -0.64 -5.17
N LYS A 48 9.68 0.09 -5.77
CA LYS A 48 9.60 1.55 -5.74
C LYS A 48 8.28 1.98 -5.11
N MET A 49 8.33 2.98 -4.25
CA MET A 49 7.14 3.64 -3.73
C MET A 49 6.64 4.65 -4.77
N VAL A 50 5.37 4.56 -5.14
CA VAL A 50 4.76 5.44 -6.14
C VAL A 50 3.46 6.01 -5.58
N GLU A 51 3.28 7.32 -5.68
CA GLU A 51 2.03 7.97 -5.30
C GLU A 51 0.90 7.56 -6.26
N VAL A 52 -0.28 7.26 -5.69
CA VAL A 52 -1.48 7.00 -6.49
C VAL A 52 -2.03 8.34 -6.99
N ARG A 53 -2.10 8.52 -8.31
CA ARG A 53 -2.64 9.74 -8.93
C ARG A 53 -3.62 9.42 -10.05
N GLU A 54 -3.10 8.87 -11.14
CA GLU A 54 -3.86 8.61 -12.36
C GLU A 54 -3.73 7.15 -12.78
N GLN A 55 -4.70 6.71 -13.58
CA GLN A 55 -4.77 5.33 -14.05
C GLN A 55 -3.55 4.93 -14.88
N VAL A 56 -3.05 5.85 -15.72
CA VAL A 56 -1.89 5.64 -16.60
C VAL A 56 -0.61 5.33 -15.80
N ASP A 57 -0.48 5.93 -14.62
CA ASP A 57 0.71 5.80 -13.77
C ASP A 57 0.60 4.65 -12.76
N TYR A 58 -0.61 4.12 -12.54
CA TYR A 58 -0.85 3.04 -11.58
C TYR A 58 -0.45 1.66 -12.15
N THR A 59 0.81 1.50 -12.50
CA THR A 59 1.33 0.24 -13.05
C THR A 59 2.08 -0.57 -11.98
N LEU A 60 1.64 -1.78 -11.67
CA LEU A 60 2.25 -2.60 -10.59
C LEU A 60 3.64 -3.19 -10.94
N ASN A 61 3.99 -3.28 -12.22
CA ASN A 61 5.25 -3.85 -12.71
C ASN A 61 5.88 -2.91 -13.73
N LYS A 62 7.15 -2.54 -13.56
CA LYS A 62 7.89 -1.69 -14.49
C LYS A 62 9.19 -2.38 -14.90
N GLU A 63 9.41 -2.50 -16.20
CA GLU A 63 10.72 -2.87 -16.76
C GLU A 63 11.60 -1.62 -16.83
N ILE A 64 12.85 -1.73 -16.39
CA ILE A 64 13.83 -0.64 -16.34
C ILE A 64 15.18 -1.10 -16.89
N ASP A 65 15.96 -0.15 -17.42
CA ASP A 65 17.31 -0.44 -17.93
C ASP A 65 18.33 -0.63 -16.80
N SER A 66 18.19 0.15 -15.71
CA SER A 66 19.11 0.11 -14.58
C SER A 66 18.46 0.65 -13.31
N ILE A 67 18.79 0.03 -12.17
CA ILE A 67 18.34 0.47 -10.85
C ILE A 67 18.91 1.84 -10.45
N SER A 68 20.10 2.21 -10.95
CA SER A 68 20.78 3.46 -10.57
C SER A 68 20.09 4.73 -11.06
N LYS A 69 19.11 4.62 -11.96
CA LYS A 69 18.29 5.75 -12.45
C LYS A 69 16.97 5.91 -11.67
N GLU A 70 16.64 4.97 -10.80
CA GLU A 70 15.36 4.99 -10.09
C GLU A 70 15.46 5.74 -8.76
N THR A 71 14.42 6.52 -8.48
CA THR A 71 14.20 7.20 -7.21
C THR A 71 13.17 6.45 -6.37
N ASP A 72 13.04 6.84 -5.09
CA ASP A 72 11.97 6.34 -4.22
C ASP A 72 11.96 4.81 -4.10
N LEU A 73 13.16 4.22 -4.20
CA LEU A 73 13.38 2.80 -4.01
C LEU A 73 13.11 2.44 -2.56
N VAL A 74 12.48 1.30 -2.33
CA VAL A 74 12.12 0.83 -1.00
C VAL A 74 13.03 -0.30 -0.57
N VAL A 75 13.10 -1.34 -1.41
CA VAL A 75 14.04 -2.47 -1.29
C VAL A 75 14.51 -2.81 -2.70
N TYR A 76 15.82 -2.94 -2.92
CA TYR A 76 16.37 -3.24 -4.24
C TYR A 76 17.68 -4.03 -4.15
N LEU A 77 18.08 -4.64 -5.26
CA LEU A 77 19.40 -5.20 -5.47
C LEU A 77 20.29 -4.11 -6.06
N SER A 78 21.34 -3.71 -5.34
CA SER A 78 22.29 -2.73 -5.85
C SER A 78 23.15 -3.33 -6.96
N GLU A 79 23.91 -2.48 -7.65
CA GLU A 79 24.84 -2.91 -8.72
C GLU A 79 25.88 -3.92 -8.21
N SER A 80 26.14 -3.94 -6.90
CA SER A 80 27.00 -4.92 -6.22
C SER A 80 26.34 -6.28 -5.96
N GLY A 81 25.04 -6.44 -6.30
CA GLY A 81 24.25 -7.63 -6.03
C GLY A 81 23.75 -7.76 -4.59
N ARG A 82 23.98 -6.74 -3.74
CA ARG A 82 23.51 -6.73 -2.34
C ARG A 82 22.08 -6.20 -2.27
N GLN A 83 21.26 -6.82 -1.43
CA GLN A 83 19.94 -6.28 -1.12
C GLN A 83 20.07 -5.09 -0.18
N GLU A 84 19.53 -3.96 -0.59
CA GLU A 84 19.51 -2.70 0.16
C GLU A 84 18.07 -2.27 0.45
N SER A 85 17.89 -1.47 1.50
CA SER A 85 16.60 -0.93 1.90
C SER A 85 16.74 0.55 2.19
N CYS A 86 15.88 1.37 1.61
CA CYS A 86 15.96 2.82 1.74
C CYS A 86 14.92 3.30 2.77
N ILE A 87 15.37 3.44 4.02
CA ILE A 87 14.52 4.00 5.09
C ILE A 87 14.14 5.46 4.78
N GLU A 88 15.02 6.19 4.12
CA GLU A 88 14.81 7.59 3.75
C GLU A 88 13.60 7.78 2.83
N THR A 89 13.33 6.82 1.93
CA THR A 89 12.14 6.85 1.08
C THR A 89 10.85 6.83 1.90
N PHE A 90 10.79 6.05 2.99
CA PHE A 90 9.64 6.09 3.89
C PHE A 90 9.55 7.42 4.65
N GLU A 91 10.66 7.84 5.24
CA GLU A 91 10.76 9.06 6.07
C GLU A 91 10.46 10.36 5.31
N LYS A 92 10.74 10.39 4.00
CA LYS A 92 10.51 11.55 3.13
C LYS A 92 9.32 11.33 2.22
N THR A 93 9.48 10.48 1.21
CA THR A 93 8.48 10.27 0.14
C THR A 93 7.18 9.69 0.71
N GLY A 94 7.27 8.64 1.53
CA GLY A 94 6.11 8.00 2.15
C GLY A 94 5.31 8.94 3.04
N VAL A 95 6.00 9.64 3.95
CA VAL A 95 5.35 10.66 4.80
C VAL A 95 4.70 11.75 3.96
N ALA A 96 5.39 12.30 2.96
CA ALA A 96 4.86 13.37 2.13
C ALA A 96 3.61 12.95 1.33
N ILE A 97 3.61 11.73 0.79
CA ILE A 97 2.45 11.19 0.06
C ILE A 97 1.25 11.01 0.99
N LEU A 98 1.46 10.38 2.15
CA LEU A 98 0.41 10.16 3.14
C LEU A 98 -0.16 11.49 3.65
N GLU A 99 0.72 12.47 3.92
CA GLU A 99 0.32 13.79 4.41
C GLU A 99 -0.49 14.55 3.37
N ARG A 100 -0.08 14.49 2.10
CA ARG A 100 -0.82 15.08 0.98
C ARG A 100 -2.21 14.46 0.86
N GLY A 101 -2.31 13.12 0.89
CA GLY A 101 -3.59 12.43 0.81
C GLY A 101 -4.58 12.88 1.89
N TYR A 102 -4.10 13.09 3.11
CA TYR A 102 -4.93 13.62 4.20
C TYR A 102 -5.28 15.09 4.02
N ARG A 103 -4.30 15.95 3.74
CA ARG A 103 -4.49 17.41 3.62
C ARG A 103 -5.40 17.79 2.45
N GLU A 104 -5.33 17.05 1.35
CA GLU A 104 -6.20 17.26 0.18
C GLU A 104 -7.62 16.72 0.38
N GLY A 105 -7.94 16.14 1.55
CA GLY A 105 -9.28 15.66 1.86
C GLY A 105 -9.71 14.47 1.01
N LYS A 106 -8.78 13.58 0.66
CA LYS A 106 -9.10 12.34 -0.06
C LYS A 106 -10.08 11.50 0.77
N LYS A 107 -10.98 10.79 0.08
CA LYS A 107 -11.97 9.93 0.75
C LYS A 107 -11.33 8.63 1.27
N LEU A 108 -10.27 8.19 0.60
CA LEU A 108 -9.54 6.96 0.90
C LEU A 108 -8.03 7.20 0.80
N VAL A 109 -7.26 6.64 1.73
CA VAL A 109 -5.79 6.58 1.64
C VAL A 109 -5.35 5.14 1.42
N LEU A 110 -4.59 4.92 0.35
CA LEU A 110 -3.93 3.65 0.06
C LEU A 110 -2.57 3.54 0.76
N MET A 111 -2.35 2.43 1.46
CA MET A 111 -1.05 2.03 2.00
C MET A 111 -0.70 0.63 1.50
N ASP A 112 -0.20 0.54 0.27
CA ASP A 112 0.19 -0.76 -0.28
C ASP A 112 1.46 -1.28 0.42
N GLU A 113 1.39 -2.54 0.82
CA GLU A 113 2.50 -3.35 1.30
C GLU A 113 3.28 -2.77 2.51
N LEU A 114 2.64 -2.63 3.67
CA LEU A 114 3.33 -2.43 4.95
C LEU A 114 4.08 -3.69 5.38
N GLY A 115 5.37 -3.52 5.67
CA GLY A 115 6.29 -4.59 6.01
C GLY A 115 7.21 -4.32 7.21
N ARG A 116 8.28 -5.10 7.25
CA ARG A 116 9.37 -4.99 8.22
C ARG A 116 10.26 -3.78 8.04
N VAL A 117 10.43 -3.25 6.84
CA VAL A 117 11.43 -2.19 6.58
C VAL A 117 11.00 -0.89 7.28
N GLU A 118 9.71 -0.61 7.22
CA GLU A 118 8.98 0.49 7.82
C GLU A 118 9.14 0.56 9.34
N GLN A 119 9.46 -0.56 10.00
CA GLN A 119 9.71 -0.59 11.44
C GLN A 119 10.83 0.37 11.87
N HIS A 120 11.76 0.67 10.96
CA HIS A 120 12.90 1.55 11.17
C HIS A 120 12.64 3.00 10.72
N ALA A 121 11.43 3.33 10.25
CA ALA A 121 11.03 4.65 9.79
C ALA A 121 10.03 5.29 10.78
N PRO A 122 10.49 5.88 11.91
CA PRO A 122 9.59 6.43 12.94
C PRO A 122 8.60 7.49 12.44
N ARG A 123 8.97 8.42 11.55
CA ARG A 123 8.01 9.44 11.07
C ARG A 123 6.94 8.81 10.20
N PHE A 124 7.34 7.85 9.37
CA PHE A 124 6.41 7.10 8.55
C PHE A 124 5.41 6.31 9.41
N ARG A 125 5.90 5.61 10.43
CA ARG A 125 5.02 4.88 11.37
C ARG A 125 4.04 5.79 12.09
N ASN A 126 4.52 6.92 12.61
CA ASN A 126 3.65 7.90 13.26
C ASN A 126 2.58 8.45 12.29
N MET A 127 2.93 8.64 11.01
CA MET A 127 1.99 9.06 9.98
C MET A 127 0.93 7.98 9.69
N VAL A 128 1.35 6.71 9.63
CA VAL A 128 0.43 5.57 9.49
C VAL A 128 -0.53 5.50 10.68
N GLU A 129 -0.03 5.56 11.92
CA GLU A 129 -0.84 5.53 13.13
C GLU A 129 -1.85 6.69 13.18
N MET A 130 -1.39 7.91 12.89
CA MET A 130 -2.27 9.09 12.81
C MET A 130 -3.40 8.89 11.80
N LEU A 131 -3.12 8.34 10.62
CA LEU A 131 -4.14 8.10 9.60
C LEU A 131 -5.12 7.01 9.99
N LEU A 132 -4.67 5.96 10.68
CA LEU A 132 -5.55 4.90 11.19
C LEU A 132 -6.51 5.42 12.27
N ASP A 133 -6.10 6.43 13.05
CA ASP A 133 -6.93 7.11 14.06
C ASP A 133 -7.78 8.25 13.50
N ALA A 134 -7.42 8.76 12.32
CA ALA A 134 -8.11 9.88 11.69
C ALA A 134 -9.49 9.49 11.13
N PRO A 135 -10.40 10.46 10.93
CA PRO A 135 -11.72 10.20 10.37
C PRO A 135 -11.71 9.96 8.84
N ILE A 136 -10.68 9.30 8.31
CA ILE A 136 -10.50 8.96 6.90
C ILE A 136 -10.54 7.43 6.72
N PHE A 137 -10.87 6.94 5.52
CA PHE A 137 -10.77 5.51 5.25
C PHE A 137 -9.35 5.14 4.84
N VAL A 138 -8.86 4.01 5.33
CA VAL A 138 -7.56 3.45 4.97
C VAL A 138 -7.76 2.07 4.34
N LEU A 139 -7.22 1.89 3.15
CA LEU A 139 -7.11 0.59 2.49
C LEU A 139 -5.62 0.25 2.37
N GLY A 140 -5.21 -0.96 2.71
CA GLY A 140 -3.81 -1.33 2.58
C GLY A 140 -3.53 -2.81 2.47
N VAL A 141 -2.24 -3.14 2.43
CA VAL A 141 -1.77 -4.53 2.47
C VAL A 141 -0.80 -4.71 3.63
N LEU A 142 -1.05 -5.68 4.50
CA LEU A 142 -0.10 -6.10 5.53
C LEU A 142 0.66 -7.33 5.03
N LYS A 143 1.99 -7.27 5.03
CA LYS A 143 2.81 -8.47 4.85
C LYS A 143 2.47 -9.49 5.93
N LYS A 144 2.41 -10.76 5.56
CA LYS A 144 2.17 -11.87 6.51
C LYS A 144 3.47 -12.22 7.26
N GLU A 145 3.92 -11.28 8.07
CA GLU A 145 5.13 -11.41 8.91
C GLU A 145 4.91 -10.78 10.29
N LYS A 146 5.59 -11.32 11.31
CA LYS A 146 5.55 -10.80 12.68
C LYS A 146 6.63 -9.76 12.89
N ASN A 147 6.23 -8.61 13.41
CA ASN A 147 7.11 -7.56 13.92
C ASN A 147 6.25 -6.55 14.71
N PRO A 148 6.82 -5.82 15.69
CA PRO A 148 6.05 -4.97 16.58
C PRO A 148 5.15 -3.94 15.89
N PHE A 149 5.59 -3.40 14.75
CA PHE A 149 4.82 -2.41 14.01
C PHE A 149 3.57 -3.02 13.36
N LEU A 150 3.72 -4.11 12.60
CA LEU A 150 2.58 -4.76 11.95
C LEU A 150 1.68 -5.47 12.95
N ASP A 151 2.25 -6.04 14.02
CA ASP A 151 1.49 -6.70 15.08
C ASP A 151 0.59 -5.67 15.79
N GLY A 152 1.12 -4.49 16.13
CA GLY A 152 0.32 -3.39 16.70
C GLY A 152 -0.81 -2.91 15.77
N ILE A 153 -0.61 -2.90 14.45
CA ILE A 153 -1.70 -2.59 13.51
C ILE A 153 -2.76 -3.70 13.54
N ARG A 154 -2.36 -4.99 13.51
CA ARG A 154 -3.29 -6.13 13.49
C ARG A 154 -4.15 -6.25 14.74
N GLU A 155 -3.63 -5.81 15.88
CA GLU A 155 -4.31 -5.87 17.18
C GLU A 155 -5.37 -4.78 17.37
N ARG A 156 -5.50 -3.83 16.42
CA ARG A 156 -6.52 -2.78 16.49
C ARG A 156 -7.93 -3.34 16.33
N ASP A 157 -8.83 -2.96 17.23
CA ASP A 157 -10.25 -3.35 17.18
C ASP A 157 -11.01 -2.76 15.98
N ASP A 158 -10.56 -1.60 15.50
CA ASP A 158 -11.18 -0.85 14.39
C ASP A 158 -10.70 -1.27 13.00
N LEU A 159 -9.86 -2.31 12.92
CA LEU A 159 -9.26 -2.84 11.70
C LEU A 159 -10.01 -4.09 11.20
N LEU A 160 -10.35 -4.12 9.92
CA LEU A 160 -10.78 -5.33 9.21
C LEU A 160 -9.59 -5.91 8.45
N VAL A 161 -9.20 -7.15 8.73
CA VAL A 161 -8.16 -7.86 7.98
C VAL A 161 -8.78 -8.99 7.17
N ILE A 162 -8.58 -8.96 5.85
CA ILE A 162 -8.99 -10.02 4.92
C ILE A 162 -7.75 -10.83 4.56
N ASP A 163 -7.69 -12.09 4.94
CA ASP A 163 -6.57 -12.99 4.61
C ASP A 163 -6.89 -13.79 3.35
N LEU A 164 -6.26 -13.45 2.23
CA LEU A 164 -6.45 -14.15 0.95
C LEU A 164 -5.88 -15.58 0.92
N ASP A 165 -5.18 -16.02 1.98
CA ASP A 165 -4.82 -17.43 2.12
C ASP A 165 -5.99 -18.29 2.63
N SER A 166 -6.98 -17.68 3.29
CA SER A 166 -8.09 -18.40 3.92
C SER A 166 -9.48 -17.99 3.44
N TRP A 167 -9.62 -16.79 2.89
CA TRP A 167 -10.87 -16.30 2.30
C TRP A 167 -11.03 -16.80 0.86
N ASP A 168 -12.27 -17.02 0.44
CA ASP A 168 -12.56 -17.11 -0.99
C ASP A 168 -12.25 -15.77 -1.67
N TYR A 169 -11.73 -15.84 -2.89
CA TYR A 169 -11.30 -14.63 -3.59
C TYR A 169 -12.50 -13.74 -3.96
N GLN A 170 -13.66 -14.30 -4.32
CA GLN A 170 -14.85 -13.50 -4.64
C GLN A 170 -15.42 -12.85 -3.38
N GLU A 171 -15.46 -13.58 -2.26
CA GLU A 171 -15.87 -13.02 -0.96
C GLU A 171 -14.98 -11.84 -0.55
N ALA A 172 -13.66 -11.95 -0.76
CA ALA A 172 -12.73 -10.86 -0.51
C ALA A 172 -13.00 -9.63 -1.40
N VAL A 173 -13.35 -9.85 -2.67
CA VAL A 173 -13.71 -8.78 -3.62
C VAL A 173 -14.99 -8.08 -3.18
N GLU A 174 -16.03 -8.84 -2.85
CA GLU A 174 -17.29 -8.30 -2.36
C GLU A 174 -17.08 -7.47 -1.10
N LYS A 175 -16.25 -7.96 -0.17
CA LYS A 175 -15.97 -7.24 1.07
C LYS A 175 -15.20 -5.94 0.85
N VAL A 176 -14.26 -5.91 -0.11
CA VAL A 176 -13.59 -4.68 -0.51
C VAL A 176 -14.56 -3.70 -1.15
N ARG A 177 -15.50 -4.15 -1.99
CA ARG A 177 -16.54 -3.29 -2.57
C ARG A 177 -17.49 -2.73 -1.53
N GLU A 178 -17.91 -3.55 -0.57
CA GLU A 178 -18.74 -3.10 0.57
C GLU A 178 -18.02 -1.97 1.30
N PHE A 179 -16.75 -2.15 1.66
CA PHE A 179 -15.92 -1.12 2.29
C PHE A 179 -15.82 0.16 1.43
N LEU A 180 -15.56 0.04 0.13
CA LEU A 180 -15.49 1.19 -0.79
C LEU A 180 -16.84 1.93 -0.93
N SER A 181 -17.98 1.25 -0.75
CA SER A 181 -19.29 1.90 -0.73
C SER A 181 -19.50 2.75 0.52
N GLU A 182 -18.88 2.38 1.65
CA GLU A 182 -18.95 3.15 2.90
C GLU A 182 -18.17 4.47 2.81
N THR A 183 -17.16 4.55 1.93
CA THR A 183 -16.37 5.78 1.73
C THR A 183 -17.13 6.85 0.93
N GLY A 184 -18.31 6.52 0.39
CA GLY A 184 -19.04 7.37 -0.54
C GLY A 184 -18.32 7.56 -1.88
N LEU A 185 -17.47 6.60 -2.29
CA LEU A 185 -16.87 6.53 -3.63
C LEU A 185 -17.77 5.83 -4.64
N ILE A 186 -18.55 4.85 -4.16
CA ILE A 186 -19.51 4.10 -4.96
C ILE A 186 -20.90 4.64 -4.62
N ASP A 187 -21.64 5.10 -5.63
CA ASP A 187 -23.06 5.41 -5.45
C ASP A 187 -23.78 4.13 -5.03
N LYS A 188 -24.56 4.20 -3.94
CA LYS A 188 -25.44 3.10 -3.55
C LYS A 188 -26.55 3.01 -4.60
N SER A 189 -26.42 2.09 -5.55
CA SER A 189 -27.49 1.70 -6.47
C SER A 189 -28.65 1.05 -5.71
#